data_AF-A0A970N5K2-F1
#
_entry.id   AF-A0A970N5K2-F1
#
_cell.length_a   1.000
_cell.length_b   1.000
_cell.length_c   1.000
_cell.angle_alpha   90.00
_cell.angle_beta   90.00
_cell.angle_gamma   90.00
#
_symmetry.space_group_name_H-M   'P 1'
#
loop_
_entity.id
_entity.type
_entity.pdbx_description
1 polymer ?
#
loop_
_entity_poly.entity_id
_entity_poly.type
_entity_poly.pdbx_seq_one_letter_code
_entity_poly.pdbx_strand_id
1 'polypeptide(L)'
;MTSFEDVISKAKSVAEVAGKKTSDFIEVTRLKIEAAELEKEMSSVLEGLGRLVYDARKAGEDVSPMVDDCVTRLNEYQLKIDALRKKIDAYRYTVRCKDCGAPNPDDAAFCKKCGAKVDL
;
A
#
# COMPACT_ATOMS: atom_id res chain seq x y z
N MET A 1 36.57 29.19 16.59
CA MET A 1 35.88 29.57 15.35
C MET A 1 35.47 28.28 14.66
N THR A 2 34.18 27.97 14.65
CA THR A 2 33.65 26.80 13.92
C THR A 2 33.73 27.08 12.43
N SER A 3 34.65 26.42 11.75
CA SER A 3 34.97 26.65 10.35
C SER A 3 33.82 26.21 9.44
N PHE A 4 33.59 26.96 8.37
CA PHE A 4 32.58 26.69 7.33
C PHE A 4 32.69 25.27 6.74
N GLU A 5 33.88 24.65 6.78
CA GLU A 5 34.11 23.28 6.32
C GLU A 5 33.37 22.22 7.15
N ASP A 6 33.17 22.43 8.46
CA ASP A 6 32.40 21.52 9.32
C ASP A 6 30.88 21.60 9.07
N VAL A 7 30.42 22.74 8.58
CA VAL A 7 29.01 22.94 8.19
C VAL A 7 28.75 22.35 6.81
N ILE A 8 29.71 22.48 5.88
CA ILE A 8 29.62 21.92 4.53
C ILE A 8 29.74 20.39 4.56
N SER A 9 30.58 19.83 5.43
CA SER A 9 30.69 18.36 5.60
C SER A 9 29.43 17.75 6.24
N LYS A 10 28.81 18.44 7.20
CA LYS A 10 27.50 18.07 7.75
C LYS A 10 26.38 18.19 6.71
N ALA A 11 26.40 19.22 5.87
CA ALA A 11 25.42 19.35 4.79
C ALA A 11 25.55 18.25 3.72
N LYS A 12 26.78 17.84 3.38
CA LYS A 12 27.04 16.74 2.43
C LYS A 12 26.58 15.37 2.94
N SER A 13 26.82 15.07 4.22
CA SER A 13 26.37 13.81 4.83
C SER A 13 24.85 13.72 4.97
N VAL A 14 24.15 14.86 5.13
CA VAL A 14 22.68 14.93 5.12
C VAL A 14 22.11 14.83 3.70
N ALA A 15 22.80 15.39 2.69
CA ALA A 15 22.36 15.34 1.29
C ALA A 15 22.42 13.91 0.69
N GLU A 16 23.41 13.09 1.06
CA GLU A 16 23.54 11.71 0.57
C GLU A 16 22.49 10.74 1.14
N VAL A 17 21.92 11.05 2.32
CA VAL A 17 20.89 10.23 2.98
C VAL A 17 19.47 10.69 2.65
N ALA A 18 19.28 11.93 2.15
CA ALA A 18 17.96 12.50 1.84
C ALA A 18 17.40 12.17 0.43
N GLY A 19 18.25 11.78 -0.52
CA GLY A 19 17.84 11.59 -1.93
C GLY A 19 17.02 10.32 -2.20
N LYS A 20 17.41 9.16 -1.64
CA LYS A 20 16.74 7.88 -1.92
C LYS A 20 15.41 7.72 -1.17
N LYS A 21 15.34 8.14 0.09
CA LYS A 21 14.12 8.02 0.91
C LYS A 21 12.96 8.91 0.43
N THR A 22 13.25 10.03 -0.25
CA THR A 22 12.21 10.95 -0.74
C THR A 22 11.45 10.37 -1.95
N SER A 23 12.15 9.70 -2.89
CA SER A 23 11.54 9.10 -4.08
C SER A 23 10.61 7.94 -3.72
N ASP A 24 11.07 7.03 -2.87
CA ASP A 24 10.28 5.86 -2.44
C ASP A 24 9.03 6.28 -1.66
N PHE A 25 9.13 7.35 -0.85
CA PHE A 25 7.99 7.91 -0.11
C PHE A 25 6.91 8.49 -1.04
N ILE A 26 7.32 9.24 -2.08
CA ILE A 26 6.39 9.79 -3.07
C ILE A 26 5.67 8.65 -3.80
N GLU A 27 6.42 7.62 -4.20
CA GLU A 27 5.85 6.48 -4.92
C GLU A 27 4.88 5.67 -4.04
N VAL A 28 5.23 5.39 -2.78
CA VAL A 28 4.30 4.77 -1.82
C VAL A 28 3.04 5.61 -1.62
N THR A 29 3.18 6.94 -1.56
CA THR A 29 2.02 7.85 -1.43
C THR A 29 1.11 7.77 -2.65
N ARG A 30 1.68 7.78 -3.85
CA ARG A 30 0.94 7.60 -5.11
C ARG A 30 0.18 6.27 -5.14
N LEU A 31 0.86 5.16 -4.82
CA LEU A 31 0.25 3.83 -4.77
C LEU A 31 -0.91 3.74 -3.76
N LYS A 32 -0.79 4.43 -2.62
CA LYS A 32 -1.86 4.50 -1.61
C LYS A 32 -3.07 5.28 -2.10
N ILE A 33 -2.85 6.39 -2.81
CA ILE A 33 -3.95 7.18 -3.41
C ILE A 33 -4.69 6.33 -4.44
N GLU A 34 -3.97 5.63 -5.34
CA GLU A 34 -4.59 4.74 -6.32
C GLU A 34 -5.41 3.62 -5.67
N ALA A 35 -4.90 3.03 -4.58
CA ALA A 35 -5.65 2.02 -3.82
C ALA A 35 -6.92 2.62 -3.20
N ALA A 36 -6.83 3.82 -2.60
CA ALA A 36 -7.97 4.50 -2.00
C ALA A 36 -9.04 4.89 -3.02
N GLU A 37 -8.64 5.29 -4.23
CA GLU A 37 -9.57 5.57 -5.34
C GLU A 37 -10.31 4.29 -5.78
N LEU A 38 -9.60 3.18 -5.94
CA LEU A 38 -10.23 1.88 -6.25
C LEU A 38 -11.16 1.41 -5.13
N GLU A 39 -10.79 1.59 -3.87
CA GLU A 39 -11.65 1.26 -2.72
C GLU A 39 -12.93 2.10 -2.73
N LYS A 40 -12.84 3.38 -3.10
CA LYS A 40 -14.01 4.25 -3.26
C LYS A 40 -14.92 3.79 -4.40
N GLU A 41 -14.36 3.44 -5.56
CA GLU A 41 -15.12 2.87 -6.68
C GLU A 41 -15.80 1.55 -6.29
N MET A 42 -15.09 0.67 -5.57
CA MET A 42 -15.62 -0.59 -5.06
C MET A 42 -16.81 -0.36 -4.13
N SER A 43 -16.71 0.62 -3.22
CA SER A 43 -17.80 1.03 -2.33
C SER A 43 -19.02 1.52 -3.12
N SER A 44 -18.82 2.33 -4.16
CA SER A 44 -19.92 2.81 -5.02
C SER A 44 -20.62 1.68 -5.76
N VAL A 45 -19.87 0.70 -6.29
CA VAL A 45 -20.45 -0.48 -6.95
C VAL A 45 -21.25 -1.33 -5.95
N LEU A 46 -20.75 -1.52 -4.73
CA LEU A 46 -21.48 -2.25 -3.68
C LEU A 46 -22.77 -1.54 -3.28
N GLU A 47 -22.77 -0.22 -3.17
CA GLU A 47 -23.98 0.56 -2.89
C GLU A 47 -25.00 0.41 -4.03
N GLY A 48 -24.55 0.56 -5.28
CA GLY A 48 -25.39 0.39 -6.46
C GLY A 48 -25.97 -1.03 -6.57
N LEU A 49 -25.17 -2.04 -6.27
CA LEU A 49 -25.59 -3.43 -6.24
C LEU A 49 -26.67 -3.68 -5.18
N GLY A 50 -26.50 -3.11 -3.97
CA GLY A 50 -27.48 -3.21 -2.91
C GLY A 50 -28.83 -2.60 -3.30
N ARG A 51 -28.82 -1.44 -3.96
CA ARG A 51 -30.03 -0.79 -4.50
C ARG A 51 -30.69 -1.63 -5.58
N LEU A 52 -29.91 -2.09 -6.56
CA LEU A 52 -30.37 -2.94 -7.67
C LEU A 52 -31.08 -4.20 -7.15
N VAL A 53 -30.45 -4.92 -6.22
CA VAL A 53 -31.02 -6.14 -5.65
C VAL A 53 -32.29 -5.82 -4.86
N TYR A 54 -32.30 -4.75 -4.06
CA TYR A 54 -33.50 -4.37 -3.30
C TYR A 54 -34.69 -4.07 -4.22
N ASP A 55 -34.49 -3.25 -5.25
CA ASP A 55 -35.54 -2.85 -6.19
C ASP A 55 -36.05 -4.05 -7.00
N ALA A 56 -35.15 -4.88 -7.52
CA ALA A 56 -35.50 -6.10 -8.25
C ALA A 56 -36.33 -7.07 -7.39
N ARG A 57 -35.96 -7.23 -6.11
CA ARG A 57 -36.72 -8.07 -5.16
C ARG A 57 -38.11 -7.53 -4.87
N LYS A 58 -38.31 -6.21 -4.88
CA LYS A 58 -39.66 -5.61 -4.78
C LYS A 58 -40.47 -5.79 -6.05
N ALA A 59 -39.83 -5.68 -7.21
CA ALA A 59 -40.48 -5.80 -8.51
C ALA A 59 -40.75 -7.26 -8.92
N GLY A 60 -40.08 -8.23 -8.29
CA GLY A 60 -40.11 -9.63 -8.71
C GLY A 60 -39.31 -9.88 -9.99
N GLU A 61 -38.32 -9.03 -10.26
CA GLU A 61 -37.48 -9.10 -11.45
C GLU A 61 -36.21 -9.93 -11.19
N ASP A 62 -35.78 -10.66 -12.22
CA ASP A 62 -34.49 -11.34 -12.21
C ASP A 62 -33.41 -10.41 -12.80
N VAL A 63 -32.50 -9.99 -11.93
CA VAL A 63 -31.36 -9.13 -12.27
C VAL A 63 -30.03 -9.88 -12.13
N SER A 64 -30.04 -11.21 -12.08
CA SER A 64 -28.84 -12.04 -11.91
C SER A 64 -27.69 -11.67 -12.87
N PRO A 65 -27.93 -11.41 -14.18
CA PRO A 65 -26.85 -10.99 -15.08
C PRO A 65 -26.16 -9.69 -14.66
N MET A 66 -26.93 -8.70 -14.20
CA MET A 66 -26.40 -7.42 -13.74
C MET A 66 -25.64 -7.58 -12.41
N VAL A 67 -26.10 -8.48 -11.54
CA VAL A 67 -25.39 -8.85 -10.31
C VAL A 67 -24.05 -9.50 -10.65
N ASP A 68 -24.03 -10.43 -11.60
CA ASP A 68 -22.81 -11.13 -12.03
C ASP A 68 -21.78 -10.16 -12.64
N ASP A 69 -22.23 -9.18 -13.42
CA ASP A 69 -21.38 -8.11 -13.95
C ASP A 69 -20.78 -7.25 -12.82
N CYS A 70 -21.59 -6.87 -11.82
CA CYS A 70 -21.10 -6.16 -10.64
C CYS A 70 -20.06 -6.98 -9.86
N VAL A 71 -20.32 -8.27 -9.62
CA VAL A 71 -19.39 -9.16 -8.91
C VAL A 71 -18.07 -9.30 -9.68
N THR A 72 -18.12 -9.45 -10.99
CA THR A 72 -16.93 -9.50 -11.84
C THR A 72 -16.09 -8.24 -11.69
N ARG A 73 -16.71 -7.06 -11.78
CA ARG A 73 -16.02 -5.77 -11.61
C ARG A 73 -15.44 -5.59 -10.20
N LEU A 74 -16.16 -6.02 -9.16
CA LEU A 74 -15.67 -5.98 -7.77
C LEU A 74 -14.44 -6.87 -7.58
N ASN A 75 -14.44 -8.07 -8.17
CA ASN A 75 -13.28 -8.97 -8.14
C ASN A 75 -12.07 -8.35 -8.83
N GLU A 76 -12.25 -7.70 -9.98
CA GLU A 76 -11.17 -6.99 -10.66
C GLU A 76 -10.58 -5.86 -9.82
N TYR A 77 -11.43 -5.06 -9.15
CA TYR A 77 -10.96 -4.02 -8.23
C TYR A 77 -10.19 -4.59 -7.05
N GLN A 78 -10.69 -5.67 -6.45
CA GLN A 78 -10.00 -6.34 -5.34
C GLN A 78 -8.61 -6.83 -5.77
N LEU A 79 -8.50 -7.45 -6.95
CA LEU A 79 -7.20 -7.90 -7.48
C LEU A 79 -6.22 -6.73 -7.69
N LYS A 80 -6.70 -5.60 -8.20
CA LYS A 80 -5.87 -4.39 -8.40
C LYS A 80 -5.42 -3.80 -7.07
N ILE A 81 -6.32 -3.68 -6.09
CA ILE A 81 -6.01 -3.19 -4.74
C ILE A 81 -4.96 -4.09 -4.08
N ASP A 82 -5.12 -5.42 -4.16
CA ASP A 82 -4.17 -6.37 -3.59
C ASP A 82 -2.80 -6.26 -4.25
N ALA A 83 -2.75 -6.05 -5.57
CA ALA A 83 -1.49 -5.83 -6.29
C ALA A 83 -0.80 -4.53 -5.85
N LEU A 84 -1.54 -3.43 -5.67
CA LEU A 84 -1.01 -2.16 -5.17
C LEU A 84 -0.48 -2.29 -3.74
N ARG A 85 -1.23 -2.96 -2.85
CA ARG A 85 -0.82 -3.23 -1.47
C ARG A 85 0.46 -4.06 -1.40
N LYS A 86 0.60 -5.08 -2.25
CA LYS A 86 1.84 -5.86 -2.36
C LYS A 86 3.03 -5.00 -2.79
N LYS A 87 2.85 -4.06 -3.72
CA LYS A 87 3.91 -3.11 -4.11
C LYS A 87 4.30 -2.21 -2.94
N ILE A 88 3.32 -1.65 -2.23
CA ILE A 88 3.55 -0.82 -1.02
C ILE A 88 4.34 -1.61 0.03
N ASP A 89 3.95 -2.86 0.29
CA ASP A 89 4.65 -3.73 1.24
C ASP A 89 6.09 -4.04 0.81
N ALA A 90 6.35 -4.16 -0.49
CA ALA A 90 7.72 -4.37 -1.00
C ALA A 90 8.64 -3.16 -0.72
N TYR A 91 8.10 -1.93 -0.74
CA TYR A 91 8.85 -0.74 -0.32
C TYR A 91 9.07 -0.68 1.19
N ARG A 92 8.16 -1.25 1.99
CA ARG A 92 8.23 -1.22 3.45
C ARG A 92 9.13 -2.31 4.02
N TYR A 93 9.03 -3.55 3.53
CA TYR A 93 9.66 -4.73 4.12
C TYR A 93 10.94 -5.16 3.38
N THR A 94 11.91 -4.26 3.26
CA THR A 94 13.14 -4.46 2.47
C THR A 94 14.24 -5.19 3.23
N VAL A 95 14.19 -5.26 4.57
CA VAL A 95 15.26 -5.85 5.40
C VAL A 95 14.96 -7.30 5.75
N ARG A 96 15.87 -8.23 5.48
CA ARG A 96 15.72 -9.65 5.89
C ARG A 96 16.43 -9.91 7.20
N CYS A 97 15.73 -10.56 8.15
CA CYS A 97 16.34 -11.02 9.39
C CYS A 97 17.45 -12.03 9.09
N LYS A 98 18.64 -11.81 9.66
CA LYS A 98 19.80 -12.70 9.47
C LYS A 98 19.59 -14.07 10.11
N ASP A 99 18.79 -14.15 11.17
CA ASP A 99 18.57 -15.40 11.92
C ASP A 99 17.49 -16.30 11.30
N CYS A 100 16.37 -15.72 10.85
CA CYS A 100 15.22 -16.51 10.35
C CYS A 100 14.78 -16.20 8.91
N GLY A 101 15.43 -15.24 8.24
CA GLY A 101 15.14 -14.86 6.85
C GLY A 101 13.84 -14.06 6.63
N ALA A 102 13.05 -13.80 7.69
CA ALA A 102 11.79 -13.08 7.57
C ALA A 102 11.99 -11.62 7.12
N PRO A 103 11.12 -11.08 6.25
CA PRO A 103 11.18 -9.68 5.85
C PRO A 103 10.63 -8.76 6.94
N ASN A 104 11.34 -7.69 7.24
CA ASN A 104 11.06 -6.71 8.28
C ASN A 104 11.07 -5.29 7.70
N PRO A 105 10.34 -4.36 8.33
CA PRO A 105 10.41 -2.95 8.00
C PRO A 105 11.84 -2.41 8.05
N ASP A 106 12.14 -1.39 7.25
CA ASP A 106 13.43 -0.69 7.25
C ASP A 106 13.69 0.12 8.53
N ASP A 107 12.67 0.34 9.36
CA ASP A 107 12.73 0.98 10.68
C ASP A 107 12.63 -0.02 11.85
N ALA A 108 12.62 -1.34 11.59
CA ALA A 108 12.43 -2.34 12.61
C ALA A 108 13.70 -2.58 13.46
N ALA A 109 13.60 -2.37 14.77
CA ALA A 109 14.67 -2.72 15.72
C ALA A 109 14.75 -4.24 16.00
N PHE A 110 13.62 -4.94 15.92
CA PHE A 110 13.52 -6.38 16.19
C PHE A 110 12.69 -7.08 15.12
N CYS A 111 12.99 -8.36 14.89
CA CYS A 111 12.32 -9.14 13.87
C CYS A 111 10.90 -9.47 14.30
N LYS A 112 9.91 -9.13 13.45
CA LYS A 112 8.48 -9.39 13.70
C LYS A 112 8.13 -10.88 13.84
N LYS A 113 9.00 -11.78 13.37
CA LYS A 113 8.78 -13.23 13.39
C LYS A 113 9.47 -13.93 14.55
N CYS A 114 10.75 -13.66 14.79
CA CYS A 114 11.55 -14.40 15.77
C CYS A 114 12.06 -13.55 16.95
N GLY A 115 11.81 -12.23 16.97
CA GLY A 115 12.26 -11.34 18.05
C GLY A 115 13.75 -11.02 18.06
N ALA A 116 14.56 -11.63 17.18
CA ALA A 116 15.98 -11.28 17.03
C ALA A 116 16.16 -9.82 16.66
N LYS A 117 17.22 -9.19 17.15
CA LYS A 117 17.56 -7.82 16.76
C LYS A 117 17.82 -7.76 15.26
N VAL A 118 17.19 -6.81 14.58
CA VAL A 118 17.41 -6.58 13.15
C VAL A 118 18.51 -5.52 13.05
N ASP A 119 19.73 -5.96 12.80
CA ASP A 119 20.83 -5.05 12.51
C ASP A 119 20.65 -4.52 11.07
N LEU A 120 20.32 -3.22 10.97
CA LEU A 120 20.22 -2.48 9.71
C LEU A 120 21.57 -2.42 8.96
#